data_AF-D8RJK0-F1
#
_entry.id   AF-D8RJK0-F1
#
_cell.length_a   1.000
_cell.length_b   1.000
_cell.length_c   1.000
_cell.angle_alpha   90.00
_cell.angle_beta   90.00
_cell.angle_gamma   90.00
#
_symmetry.space_group_name_H-M   'P 1'
#
loop_
_entity.id
_entity.type
_entity.pdbx_description
1 polymer ?
#
loop_
_entity_poly.entity_id
_entity_poly.type
_entity_poly.pdbx_seq_one_letter_code
_entity_poly.pdbx_strand_id
1 'polypeptide(L)'
;RYFIIKSLNHQNLSKSVERGVWATPAVNEDILNEAFQTSERVVLVFSVNMSGYFQGYAEMTSRPGRRKDNLWNDANDGSSPWGGVFSVDWLKLHDLPFQETSHLKNPLDDNKPVKISKDCQVSVSLMFPRHCHSLFLRNFLEKLGSRFVL
;
A
#
# COMPACT_ATOMS: atom_id res chain seq x y z
N ARG A 1 1.40 9.65 6.54
CA ARG A 1 0.39 9.42 5.47
C ARG A 1 0.27 7.92 5.23
N TYR A 2 -0.87 7.47 4.71
CA TYR A 2 -1.14 6.05 4.49
C TYR A 2 -1.70 5.81 3.09
N PHE A 3 -1.36 4.67 2.51
CA PHE A 3 -1.80 4.28 1.17
C PHE A 3 -2.19 2.81 1.14
N ILE A 4 -3.26 2.48 0.43
CA ILE A 4 -3.59 1.08 0.12
C ILE A 4 -2.87 0.70 -1.18
N ILE A 5 -2.13 -0.39 -1.13
CA ILE A 5 -1.39 -0.97 -2.24
C ILE A 5 -2.07 -2.25 -2.67
N LYS A 6 -2.51 -2.28 -3.92
CA LYS A 6 -3.08 -3.48 -4.54
C LYS A 6 -1.97 -4.30 -5.19
N SER A 7 -1.70 -5.48 -4.65
CA SER A 7 -0.78 -6.44 -5.27
C SER A 7 -1.54 -7.32 -6.26
N LEU A 8 -0.96 -7.57 -7.43
CA LEU A 8 -1.54 -8.46 -8.42
C LEU A 8 -1.68 -9.90 -7.90
N ASN A 9 -0.72 -10.36 -7.11
CA ASN A 9 -0.67 -11.73 -6.62
C ASN A 9 0.13 -11.84 -5.31
N HIS A 10 0.08 -13.02 -4.67
CA HIS A 10 0.81 -13.29 -3.43
C HIS A 10 2.31 -13.39 -3.64
N GLN A 11 2.77 -13.82 -4.83
CA GLN A 11 4.19 -13.95 -5.14
C GLN A 11 4.91 -12.60 -5.05
N ASN A 12 4.29 -11.53 -5.55
CA ASN A 12 4.83 -10.17 -5.44
C ASN A 12 4.96 -9.74 -3.97
N LEU A 13 3.97 -10.08 -3.15
CA LEU A 13 3.99 -9.78 -1.73
C LEU A 13 5.13 -10.54 -1.04
N SER A 14 5.28 -11.84 -1.28
CA SER A 14 6.36 -12.65 -0.73
C SER A 14 7.75 -12.12 -1.14
N LYS A 15 7.93 -11.75 -2.41
CA LYS A 15 9.16 -11.11 -2.91
C LYS A 15 9.46 -9.81 -2.15
N SER A 16 8.44 -9.00 -1.87
CA SER A 16 8.57 -7.75 -1.11
C SER A 16 9.00 -7.98 0.34
N VAL A 17 8.39 -8.96 1.00
CA VAL A 17 8.72 -9.34 2.39
C VAL A 17 10.16 -9.82 2.48
N GLU A 18 10.58 -10.69 1.55
CA GLU A 18 11.93 -11.25 1.54
C GLU A 18 12.99 -10.19 1.25
N ARG A 19 12.73 -9.27 0.32
CA ARG A 19 13.72 -8.33 -0.19
C ARG A 19 13.65 -6.94 0.42
N GLY A 20 12.60 -6.62 1.16
CA GLY A 20 12.38 -5.28 1.75
C GLY A 20 12.20 -4.20 0.69
N VAL A 21 11.56 -4.52 -0.44
CA VAL A 21 11.38 -3.58 -1.56
C VAL A 21 10.00 -3.68 -2.21
N TRP A 22 9.55 -2.58 -2.80
CA TRP A 22 8.33 -2.52 -3.61
C TRP A 22 8.53 -1.69 -4.87
N ALA A 23 7.65 -1.91 -5.85
CA ALA A 23 7.51 -1.04 -7.02
C ALA A 23 6.04 -0.75 -7.30
N THR A 24 5.77 0.47 -7.76
CA THR A 24 4.45 0.91 -8.21
C THR A 24 4.54 1.36 -9.66
N PRO A 25 3.46 1.42 -10.45
CA PRO A 25 3.51 2.07 -11.76
C PRO A 25 3.95 3.53 -11.66
N ALA A 26 4.62 4.01 -12.72
CA ALA A 26 5.21 5.35 -12.78
C ALA A 26 4.22 6.47 -12.40
N VAL A 27 2.93 6.31 -12.74
CA VAL A 27 1.88 7.30 -12.46
C VAL A 27 1.70 7.59 -10.96
N ASN A 28 2.06 6.64 -10.10
CA ASN A 28 1.90 6.77 -8.65
C ASN A 28 3.18 7.23 -7.95
N GLU A 29 4.31 7.25 -8.67
CA GLU A 29 5.61 7.61 -8.06
C GLU A 29 5.60 9.04 -7.53
N ASP A 30 5.01 9.98 -8.27
CA ASP A 30 4.95 11.38 -7.86
C ASP A 30 4.17 11.57 -6.56
N ILE A 31 3.05 10.85 -6.40
CA ILE A 31 2.22 10.90 -5.19
C ILE A 31 2.98 10.32 -3.99
N LEU A 32 3.67 9.19 -4.17
CA LEU A 32 4.46 8.58 -3.11
C LEU A 32 5.72 9.40 -2.78
N ASN A 33 6.34 10.03 -3.78
CA ASN A 33 7.48 10.92 -3.59
C ASN A 33 7.09 12.17 -2.79
N GLU A 34 5.99 12.83 -3.16
CA GLU A 34 5.46 14.00 -2.44
C GLU A 34 5.09 13.61 -1.00
N ALA A 35 4.45 12.46 -0.81
CA ALA A 35 4.13 11.96 0.52
C ALA A 35 5.37 11.69 1.38
N PHE A 36 6.39 11.03 0.82
CA PHE A 36 7.64 10.73 1.52
C PHE A 36 8.43 11.99 1.89
N GLN A 37 8.33 13.06 1.08
CA GLN A 37 9.02 14.32 1.33
C GLN A 37 8.29 15.21 2.36
N THR A 38 6.96 15.17 2.37
CA THR A 38 6.12 16.09 3.16
C THR A 38 5.56 15.48 4.44
N SER A 39 5.84 14.20 4.69
CA SER A 39 5.33 13.47 5.85
C SER A 39 6.46 12.81 6.61
N GLU A 40 6.38 12.80 7.94
CA GLU A 40 7.34 12.10 8.80
C GLU A 40 7.37 10.59 8.53
N ARG A 41 6.19 9.99 8.30
CA ARG A 41 6.03 8.56 8.02
C ARG A 41 5.07 8.32 6.86
N VAL A 42 5.39 7.33 6.03
CA VAL A 42 4.51 6.84 4.96
C VAL A 42 4.33 5.34 5.11
N VAL A 43 3.11 4.91 5.40
CA VAL A 43 2.78 3.50 5.61
C VAL A 43 1.92 2.99 4.45
N LEU A 44 2.27 1.81 3.96
CA LEU A 44 1.64 1.11 2.85
C LEU A 44 0.89 -0.10 3.40
N VAL A 45 -0.41 -0.16 3.16
CA VAL A 45 -1.28 -1.28 3.54
C VAL A 45 -1.49 -2.15 2.30
N PHE A 46 -1.06 -3.39 2.35
CA PHE A 46 -1.09 -4.28 1.20
C PHE A 46 -2.37 -5.11 1.16
N SER A 47 -2.94 -5.22 -0.03
CA SER A 47 -4.05 -6.12 -0.32
C SER A 47 -3.86 -6.78 -1.68
N VAL A 48 -3.80 -8.12 -1.71
CA VAL A 48 -3.73 -8.92 -2.92
C VAL A 48 -5.10 -8.92 -3.59
N ASN A 49 -5.12 -8.73 -4.90
CA ASN A 49 -6.34 -8.72 -5.70
C ASN A 49 -7.11 -10.03 -5.53
N MET A 50 -8.43 -9.91 -5.44
CA MET A 50 -9.36 -11.04 -5.24
C MET A 50 -9.11 -11.91 -3.99
N SER A 51 -8.18 -11.53 -3.09
CA SER A 51 -7.94 -12.32 -1.87
C SER A 51 -9.10 -12.23 -0.88
N GLY A 52 -9.74 -11.07 -0.80
CA GLY A 52 -10.74 -10.78 0.25
C GLY A 52 -10.13 -10.29 1.57
N TYR A 53 -8.81 -10.04 1.62
CA TYR A 53 -8.08 -9.63 2.83
C TYR A 53 -7.12 -8.46 2.56
N PHE A 54 -6.76 -7.77 3.64
CA PHE A 54 -5.51 -7.02 3.73
C PHE A 54 -4.45 -7.95 4.29
N GLN A 55 -3.29 -8.06 3.65
CA GLN A 55 -2.24 -9.02 4.04
C GLN A 55 -1.24 -8.45 5.04
N GLY A 56 -1.24 -7.14 5.27
CA GLY A 56 -0.30 -6.51 6.19
C GLY A 56 0.03 -5.08 5.80
N TYR A 57 1.03 -4.53 6.47
CA TYR A 57 1.51 -3.18 6.21
C TYR A 57 3.02 -3.03 6.44
N ALA A 58 3.59 -2.08 5.71
CA ALA A 58 5.01 -1.74 5.74
C ALA A 58 5.21 -0.22 5.74
N GLU A 59 6.31 0.26 6.27
CA GLU A 59 6.72 1.67 6.20
C GLU A 59 7.67 1.89 5.03
N MET A 60 7.48 2.95 4.25
CA MET A 60 8.44 3.34 3.21
C MET A 60 9.70 3.90 3.85
N THR A 61 10.86 3.38 3.44
CA THR A 61 12.17 3.80 3.96
C THR A 61 13.05 4.47 2.90
N SER A 62 12.62 4.48 1.63
CA SER A 62 13.26 5.26 0.56
C SER A 62 12.26 5.85 -0.43
N ARG A 63 12.75 6.81 -1.23
CA ARG A 63 12.00 7.33 -2.39
C ARG A 63 11.93 6.29 -3.53
N PRO A 64 10.80 6.20 -4.24
CA PRO A 64 10.70 5.60 -5.58
C PRO A 64 11.78 6.13 -6.54
N GLY A 65 12.16 5.33 -7.53
CA GLY A 65 13.09 5.78 -8.58
C GLY A 65 14.58 5.67 -8.28
N ARG A 66 15.02 5.23 -7.08
CA ARG A 66 16.46 5.17 -6.75
C ARG A 66 17.21 4.04 -7.43
N ARG A 67 16.53 2.95 -7.82
CA ARG A 67 17.07 1.86 -8.65
C ARG A 67 16.04 1.39 -9.67
N LYS A 68 16.44 1.32 -10.95
CA LYS A 68 15.76 0.50 -11.95
C LYS A 68 16.23 -0.93 -11.74
N ASP A 69 15.46 -1.70 -10.99
CA ASP A 69 15.77 -3.10 -10.74
C ASP A 69 14.77 -3.97 -11.50
N ASN A 70 15.24 -5.03 -12.15
CA ASN A 70 14.41 -5.90 -12.98
C ASN A 70 13.59 -6.90 -12.14
N LEU A 71 13.52 -6.73 -10.83
CA LEU A 71 12.91 -7.65 -9.86
C LEU A 71 11.43 -7.96 -10.12
N TRP A 72 10.73 -7.05 -10.78
CA TRP A 72 9.31 -7.13 -11.08
C TRP A 72 9.02 -7.42 -12.56
N ASN A 73 10.07 -7.61 -13.37
CA ASN A 73 9.97 -8.01 -14.78
C ASN A 73 10.01 -9.53 -14.90
N ASP A 74 8.88 -10.18 -14.66
CA ASP A 74 8.70 -11.57 -15.07
C ASP A 74 8.35 -11.67 -16.59
N ALA A 75 8.22 -10.54 -17.30
CA ALA A 75 7.89 -10.46 -18.73
C ALA A 75 9.09 -10.00 -19.59
N ASN A 76 9.45 -10.83 -20.57
CA ASN A 76 10.65 -10.78 -21.42
C ASN A 76 10.63 -9.71 -22.54
N ASP A 77 9.82 -8.66 -22.40
CA ASP A 77 9.55 -7.68 -23.49
C ASP A 77 10.31 -6.34 -23.33
N GLY A 78 11.10 -6.16 -22.27
CA GLY A 78 11.88 -4.92 -22.10
C GLY A 78 11.03 -3.65 -21.85
N SER A 79 9.70 -3.73 -21.90
CA SER A 79 8.77 -2.69 -21.45
C SER A 79 8.30 -2.99 -20.01
N SER A 80 8.95 -2.38 -19.01
CA SER A 80 8.47 -2.50 -17.63
C SER A 80 7.41 -1.42 -17.39
N PRO A 81 6.13 -1.77 -17.11
CA PRO A 81 5.12 -0.79 -16.72
C PRO A 81 5.37 -0.23 -15.30
N TRP A 82 6.37 -0.77 -14.60
CA TRP A 82 6.73 -0.42 -13.24
C TRP A 82 7.66 0.80 -13.22
N GLY A 83 7.41 1.70 -12.26
CA GLY A 83 8.36 2.72 -11.86
C GLY A 83 9.60 2.11 -11.18
N GLY A 84 10.50 2.97 -10.71
CA GLY A 84 11.66 2.55 -9.94
C GLY A 84 11.31 1.97 -8.57
N VAL A 85 12.16 1.05 -8.14
CA VAL A 85 12.04 0.33 -6.89
C VAL A 85 12.35 1.25 -5.70
N PHE A 86 11.62 1.05 -4.59
CA PHE A 86 11.90 1.68 -3.31
C PHE A 86 11.90 0.67 -2.16
N SER A 87 12.63 1.00 -1.10
CA SER A 87 12.74 0.20 0.10
C SER A 87 11.52 0.38 1.01
N VAL A 88 11.09 -0.73 1.61
CA VAL A 88 10.04 -0.79 2.62
C VAL A 88 10.51 -1.64 3.80
N ASP A 89 10.02 -1.31 4.99
CA ASP A 89 10.22 -2.12 6.19
C ASP A 89 8.89 -2.71 6.65
N TRP A 90 8.79 -4.03 6.68
CA TRP A 90 7.55 -4.73 6.97
C TRP A 90 7.27 -4.71 8.47
N LEU A 91 6.24 -3.97 8.86
CA LEU A 91 5.85 -3.82 10.25
C LEU A 91 5.00 -5.00 10.72
N LYS A 92 4.11 -5.50 9.85
CA LYS A 92 3.29 -6.66 10.15
C LYS A 92 2.74 -7.36 8.92
N LEU A 93 2.72 -8.70 9.00
CA LEU A 93 1.98 -9.58 8.10
C LEU A 93 0.80 -10.17 8.89
N HIS A 94 -0.41 -9.94 8.39
CA HIS A 94 -1.63 -10.43 9.00
C HIS A 94 -2.77 -10.37 7.98
N ASP A 95 -3.42 -11.50 7.71
CA ASP A 95 -4.61 -11.55 6.88
C ASP A 95 -5.83 -11.04 7.65
N LEU A 96 -6.15 -9.75 7.45
CA LEU A 96 -7.36 -9.13 7.98
C LEU A 96 -8.49 -9.22 6.94
N PRO A 97 -9.57 -9.97 7.20
CA PRO A 97 -10.68 -10.11 6.25
C PRO A 97 -11.38 -8.77 5.99
N PHE A 98 -11.81 -8.52 4.76
CA PHE A 98 -12.55 -7.28 4.43
C PHE A 98 -13.87 -7.12 5.19
N GLN A 99 -14.48 -8.22 5.61
CA GLN A 99 -15.70 -8.19 6.43
C GLN A 99 -15.46 -7.48 7.75
N GLU A 100 -14.28 -7.66 8.34
CA GLU A 100 -13.89 -7.00 9.57
C GLU A 100 -13.66 -5.49 9.44
N THR A 101 -13.54 -4.99 8.22
CA THR A 101 -13.34 -3.59 7.89
C THR A 101 -14.55 -2.98 7.18
N SER A 102 -15.66 -3.71 7.09
CA SER A 102 -16.86 -3.32 6.33
C SER A 102 -17.54 -2.05 6.86
N HIS A 103 -17.40 -1.79 8.17
CA HIS A 103 -17.88 -0.57 8.83
C HIS A 103 -16.97 0.64 8.55
N LEU A 104 -15.78 0.42 7.99
CA LEU A 104 -14.86 1.48 7.65
C LEU A 104 -15.13 1.97 6.23
N LYS A 105 -15.42 3.28 6.10
CA LYS A 105 -15.76 3.94 4.84
C LYS A 105 -14.76 5.07 4.57
N ASN A 106 -14.44 5.32 3.29
CA ASN A 106 -13.60 6.45 2.91
C ASN A 106 -14.46 7.69 2.62
N PRO A 107 -14.42 8.74 3.46
CA PRO A 107 -15.17 9.97 3.23
C PRO A 107 -14.75 10.72 1.95
N LEU A 108 -13.55 10.45 1.42
CA LEU A 108 -13.03 11.07 0.20
C LEU A 108 -13.31 10.29 -1.08
N ASP A 109 -13.92 9.11 -0.99
CA ASP A 109 -14.40 8.36 -2.15
C ASP A 109 -15.88 8.02 -1.96
N ASP A 110 -16.71 9.05 -1.79
CA ASP A 110 -18.17 8.93 -1.74
C ASP A 110 -18.70 8.02 -0.61
N ASN A 111 -17.96 7.93 0.51
CA ASN A 111 -18.22 6.99 1.60
C ASN A 111 -18.26 5.52 1.15
N LYS A 112 -17.60 5.18 0.04
CA LYS A 112 -17.48 3.79 -0.37
C LYS A 112 -16.72 3.00 0.69
N PRO A 113 -17.10 1.73 0.91
CA PRO A 113 -16.31 0.82 1.71
C PRO A 113 -14.86 0.80 1.20
N VAL A 114 -13.88 0.81 2.11
CA VAL A 114 -12.45 0.83 1.75
C VAL A 114 -12.02 -0.34 0.85
N LYS A 115 -12.78 -1.44 0.88
CA LYS A 115 -12.64 -2.58 -0.03
C LYS A 115 -12.89 -2.26 -1.52
N ILE A 116 -13.58 -1.16 -1.83
CA ILE A 116 -13.87 -0.73 -3.21
C ILE A 116 -12.77 0.22 -3.67
N SER A 117 -11.54 -0.28 -3.73
CA SER A 117 -10.51 0.31 -4.60
C SER A 117 -10.59 -0.48 -5.91
N LYS A 118 -10.88 0.20 -7.03
CA LYS A 118 -11.16 -0.44 -8.33
C LYS A 118 -10.06 -1.43 -8.73
N ASP A 119 -10.49 -2.58 -9.25
CA ASP A 119 -9.61 -3.63 -9.77
C ASP A 119 -8.95 -3.21 -11.10
N CYS A 120 -7.76 -3.77 -11.34
CA CYS A 120 -6.99 -3.73 -12.60
C CYS A 120 -6.51 -2.37 -13.15
N GLN A 121 -6.00 -1.49 -12.29
CA GLN A 121 -4.86 -0.61 -12.59
C GLN A 121 -4.39 -0.06 -11.24
N VAL A 122 -3.14 -0.32 -10.87
CA VAL A 122 -2.58 -0.04 -9.53
C VAL A 122 -2.96 1.39 -9.10
N SER A 123 -4.01 1.51 -8.30
CA SER A 123 -4.54 2.80 -7.86
C SER A 123 -4.01 3.04 -6.46
N VAL A 124 -2.91 3.77 -6.37
CA VAL A 124 -2.44 4.34 -5.11
C VAL A 124 -3.22 5.63 -4.89
N SER A 125 -4.51 5.54 -4.58
CA SER A 125 -5.23 6.70 -4.08
C SER A 125 -6.50 6.30 -3.34
N LEU A 126 -6.33 5.93 -2.08
CA LEU A 126 -7.27 6.36 -1.06
C LEU A 126 -6.46 7.23 -0.10
N MET A 127 -6.16 8.47 -0.54
CA MET A 127 -5.65 9.49 0.37
C MET A 127 -6.81 9.86 1.29
N PHE A 128 -6.60 9.80 2.61
CA PHE A 128 -7.56 10.28 3.61
C PHE A 128 -7.16 11.71 4.04
N PRO A 129 -8.10 12.65 4.24
CA PRO A 129 -7.77 14.01 4.66
C PRO A 129 -7.40 14.02 6.15
N ARG A 130 -6.58 15.00 6.56
CA ARG A 130 -5.96 15.08 7.91
C ARG A 130 -6.92 14.96 9.10
N HIS A 131 -8.21 15.27 8.96
CA HIS A 131 -9.19 15.15 10.04
C HIS A 131 -9.84 13.76 10.15
N CYS A 132 -9.97 12.98 9.06
CA CYS A 132 -10.45 11.58 9.12
C CYS A 132 -9.32 10.57 9.39
N HIS A 133 -8.08 11.06 9.41
CA HIS A 133 -6.82 10.32 9.55
C HIS A 133 -6.69 9.52 10.86
N SER A 134 -7.24 10.04 11.96
CA SER A 134 -6.97 9.49 13.30
C SER A 134 -7.81 8.24 13.60
N LEU A 135 -9.12 8.27 13.44
CA LEU A 135 -9.99 7.17 13.88
C LEU A 135 -10.00 5.97 12.93
N PHE A 136 -9.99 6.23 11.61
CA PHE A 136 -10.05 5.17 10.60
C PHE A 136 -8.81 4.26 10.65
N LEU A 137 -7.63 4.86 10.60
CA LEU A 137 -6.36 4.14 10.58
C LEU A 137 -5.97 3.57 11.93
N ARG A 138 -6.35 4.23 13.03
CA ARG A 138 -6.09 3.70 14.37
C ARG A 138 -6.92 2.45 14.62
N ASN A 139 -8.22 2.46 14.31
CA ASN A 139 -9.06 1.25 14.39
C ASN A 139 -8.61 0.15 13.41
N PHE A 140 -8.16 0.52 12.20
CA PHE A 140 -7.68 -0.43 11.20
C PHE A 140 -6.32 -1.06 11.60
N LEU A 141 -5.38 -0.26 12.08
CA LEU A 141 -4.08 -0.74 12.57
C LEU A 141 -4.21 -1.48 13.91
N GLU A 142 -5.13 -1.08 14.79
CA GLU A 142 -5.47 -1.82 16.01
C GLU A 142 -6.03 -3.21 15.67
N LYS A 143 -6.88 -3.32 14.64
CA LYS A 143 -7.34 -4.61 14.11
C LYS A 143 -6.23 -5.43 13.47
N LEU A 144 -5.28 -4.76 12.81
CA LEU A 144 -4.04 -5.40 12.38
C LEU A 144 -3.10 -5.70 13.57
N GLY A 145 -3.48 -5.38 14.81
CA GLY A 145 -2.75 -5.66 16.04
C GLY A 145 -1.50 -4.81 16.25
N SER A 146 -1.51 -3.57 15.77
CA SER A 146 -0.47 -2.58 16.06
C SER A 146 -0.79 -1.84 17.36
N ARG A 147 0.13 -1.90 18.33
CA ARG A 147 0.09 -1.04 19.52
C ARG A 147 0.77 0.29 19.21
N PHE A 148 0.21 1.10 18.31
CA PHE A 148 0.66 2.48 18.17
C PHE A 148 0.03 3.31 19.29
N VAL A 149 0.77 3.45 20.39
CA VAL A 149 0.65 4.64 21.25
C VAL A 149 1.22 5.79 20.43
N LEU A 150 0.35 6.73 20.03
CA LEU A 150 0.78 8.06 19.60
C LEU A 150 1.15 8.87 20.83
#